data_AF-A0A949LUK7-F1
#
_entry.id   AF-A0A949LUK7-F1
#
_cell.length_a   1.000
_cell.length_b   1.000
_cell.length_c   1.000
_cell.angle_alpha   90.00
_cell.angle_beta   90.00
_cell.angle_gamma   90.00
#
_symmetry.space_group_name_H-M   'P 1'
#
loop_
_entity.id
_entity.type
_entity.pdbx_description
1 polymer ?
#
loop_
_entity_poly.entity_id
_entity_poly.type
_entity_poly.pdbx_seq_one_letter_code
_entity_poly.pdbx_strand_id
1 'polypeptide(L)'
;MSTFAKISLAGTLLVAPALAFAATLTDIVNTVGNLISLATPIVLALALVYFFWGLANFILSSGEADKRNEAIAIMIYGVIALFVMVSVWGIVNVLQSTFQVQSSGDIRAPSVQGVGR
;
A
#
# COMPACT_ATOMS: atom_id res chain seq x y z
N MET A 1 -20.67 31.91 -26.42
CA MET A 1 -20.25 30.73 -25.62
C MET A 1 -19.59 31.06 -24.27
N SER A 2 -19.11 32.29 -23.99
CA SER A 2 -18.41 32.60 -22.73
C SER A 2 -19.32 32.81 -21.50
N THR A 3 -20.62 33.10 -21.68
CA THR A 3 -21.55 33.36 -20.56
C THR A 3 -22.04 32.07 -19.88
N PHE A 4 -22.30 31.01 -20.65
CA PHE A 4 -22.68 29.70 -20.13
C PHE A 4 -21.56 29.04 -19.30
N ALA A 5 -20.30 29.18 -19.75
CA ALA A 5 -19.14 28.68 -19.00
C ALA A 5 -18.98 29.39 -17.64
N LYS A 6 -19.26 30.70 -17.57
CA LYS A 6 -19.22 31.47 -16.32
C LYS A 6 -20.32 31.07 -15.33
N ILE A 7 -21.52 30.76 -15.83
CA ILE A 7 -22.64 30.29 -15.00
C ILE A 7 -22.37 28.89 -14.44
N SER A 8 -21.81 27.99 -15.26
CA SER A 8 -21.39 26.66 -14.79
C SER A 8 -20.27 26.72 -13.75
N LEU A 9 -19.28 27.60 -13.95
CA LEU A 9 -18.18 27.80 -13.00
C LEU A 9 -18.66 28.39 -11.66
N ALA A 10 -19.59 29.35 -11.70
CA ALA A 10 -20.18 29.93 -10.49
C ALA A 10 -21.06 28.94 -9.72
N GLY A 11 -21.81 28.08 -10.43
CA GLY A 11 -22.57 26.99 -9.83
C GLY A 11 -21.68 25.97 -9.13
N THR A 12 -20.57 25.56 -9.76
CA THR A 12 -19.60 24.65 -9.14
C THR A 12 -18.92 25.28 -7.92
N LEU A 13 -18.61 26.58 -7.96
CA LEU A 13 -17.95 27.28 -6.85
C LEU A 13 -18.87 27.48 -5.62
N LEU A 14 -20.18 27.57 -5.82
CA LEU A 14 -21.17 27.68 -4.74
C LEU A 14 -21.50 26.32 -4.10
N VAL A 15 -21.41 25.22 -4.87
CA VAL A 15 -21.70 23.87 -4.40
C VAL A 15 -20.45 23.16 -3.85
N ALA A 16 -19.24 23.56 -4.28
CA ALA A 16 -17.98 22.98 -3.81
C ALA A 16 -17.78 23.02 -2.27
N PRO A 17 -18.12 24.12 -1.56
CA PRO A 17 -18.03 24.14 -0.10
C PRO A 17 -18.99 23.13 0.53
N ALA A 18 -20.21 22.97 0.00
CA ALA A 18 -21.19 22.03 0.53
C ALA A 18 -20.73 20.57 0.42
N LEU A 19 -19.95 20.23 -0.62
CA LEU A 19 -19.32 18.91 -0.75
C LEU A 19 -18.10 18.75 0.17
N ALA A 20 -17.32 19.81 0.38
CA ALA A 20 -16.19 19.80 1.31
C ALA A 20 -16.63 19.67 2.77
N PHE A 21 -17.75 20.30 3.15
CA PHE A 21 -18.36 20.19 4.48
C PHE A 21 -19.16 18.89 4.69
N ALA A 22 -19.40 18.10 3.64
CA ALA A 22 -20.10 16.81 3.73
C ALA A 22 -19.17 15.62 4.00
N ALA A 23 -17.84 15.82 3.93
CA ALA A 23 -16.89 14.76 4.24
C ALA A 23 -16.95 14.41 5.74
N THR A 24 -17.47 13.23 6.04
CA THR A 24 -17.49 12.69 7.40
C THR A 24 -16.12 12.13 7.78
N LEU A 25 -15.87 11.95 9.08
CA LEU A 25 -14.65 11.25 9.55
C LEU A 25 -14.53 9.85 8.91
N THR A 26 -15.66 9.20 8.66
CA THR A 26 -15.74 7.91 7.97
C THR A 26 -15.26 7.99 6.53
N ASP A 27 -15.56 9.07 5.80
CA ASP A 27 -15.11 9.27 4.42
C ASP A 27 -13.60 9.47 4.33
N ILE A 28 -13.01 10.18 5.30
CA ILE A 28 -11.56 10.36 5.39
C ILE A 28 -10.86 9.02 5.68
N VAL A 29 -11.37 8.27 6.67
CA VAL A 29 -10.82 6.94 7.03
C VAL A 29 -10.91 5.97 5.85
N ASN A 30 -12.02 5.96 5.12
CA ASN A 30 -12.18 5.13 3.94
C ASN A 30 -11.24 5.54 2.81
N THR A 31 -11.06 6.84 2.57
CA THR A 31 -10.14 7.34 1.55
C THR A 31 -8.70 6.95 1.85
N VAL A 32 -8.25 7.13 3.10
CA VAL A 32 -6.91 6.73 3.54
C VAL A 32 -6.75 5.20 3.48
N GLY A 33 -7.75 4.44 3.92
CA GLY A 33 -7.77 2.98 3.83
C GLY A 33 -7.61 2.48 2.40
N ASN A 34 -8.32 3.09 1.45
CA ASN A 34 -8.20 2.76 0.03
C ASN A 34 -6.80 3.08 -0.54
N LEU A 35 -6.21 4.21 -0.15
CA LEU A 35 -4.85 4.55 -0.57
C LEU A 35 -3.82 3.55 -0.03
N ILE A 36 -3.94 3.15 1.24
CA ILE A 36 -3.04 2.15 1.84
C ILE A 36 -3.23 0.78 1.18
N SER A 37 -4.48 0.39 0.91
CA SER A 37 -4.81 -0.86 0.22
C SER A 37 -4.19 -0.93 -1.17
N LEU A 38 -4.19 0.20 -1.91
CA LEU A 38 -3.55 0.31 -3.21
C LEU A 38 -2.02 0.35 -3.13
N ALA A 39 -1.46 1.06 -2.14
CA ALA A 39 -0.01 1.23 -1.99
C ALA A 39 0.69 -0.04 -1.51
N THR A 40 0.06 -0.82 -0.63
CA THR A 40 0.67 -2.01 -0.02
C THR A 40 1.18 -3.05 -1.05
N PRO A 41 0.39 -3.50 -2.06
CA PRO A 41 0.89 -4.46 -3.04
C PRO A 41 2.02 -3.88 -3.90
N ILE A 42 2.02 -2.56 -4.15
CA ILE A 42 3.11 -1.87 -4.87
C ILE A 42 4.39 -1.91 -4.04
N VAL A 43 4.31 -1.58 -2.75
CA VAL A 43 5.47 -1.63 -1.84
C VAL A 43 6.00 -3.04 -1.69
N LEU A 44 5.13 -4.06 -1.62
CA LEU A 44 5.52 -5.47 -1.60
C LEU A 44 6.31 -5.85 -2.87
N ALA A 45 5.82 -5.43 -4.04
CA ALA A 45 6.51 -5.66 -5.31
C ALA A 45 7.88 -4.97 -5.33
N LEU A 46 7.97 -3.72 -4.86
CA LEU A 46 9.24 -3.00 -4.75
C LEU A 46 10.22 -3.68 -3.78
N ALA A 47 9.73 -4.19 -2.64
CA ALA A 47 10.55 -4.93 -1.69
C ALA A 47 11.10 -6.23 -2.30
N LEU A 48 10.29 -6.95 -3.10
CA LEU A 48 10.75 -8.11 -3.86
C LEU A 48 11.83 -7.74 -4.90
N VAL A 49 11.62 -6.65 -5.64
CA VAL A 49 12.63 -6.15 -6.60
C VAL A 49 13.93 -5.79 -5.89
N TYR A 50 13.85 -5.12 -4.74
CA TYR A 50 15.02 -4.75 -3.95
C TYR A 50 15.77 -5.98 -3.41
N PHE A 51 15.04 -7.01 -2.97
CA PHE A 51 15.62 -8.29 -2.59
C PHE A 51 16.35 -8.96 -3.77
N PHE A 52 15.71 -9.03 -4.94
CA PHE A 52 16.33 -9.61 -6.14
C PHE A 52 17.54 -8.81 -6.62
N TRP A 53 17.54 -7.49 -6.44
CA TRP A 53 18.70 -6.65 -6.70
C TRP A 53 19.89 -7.02 -5.81
N GLY A 54 19.65 -7.26 -4.52
CA GLY A 54 20.65 -7.79 -3.60
C GLY A 54 21.17 -9.16 -4.03
N LEU A 55 20.27 -10.07 -4.44
CA LEU A 55 20.63 -11.41 -4.92
C LEU A 55 21.49 -11.36 -6.19
N ALA A 56 21.11 -10.53 -7.17
CA ALA A 56 21.87 -10.37 -8.40
C ALA A 56 23.28 -9.85 -8.11
N ASN A 57 23.41 -8.83 -7.25
CA ASN A 57 24.72 -8.33 -6.83
C ASN A 57 25.53 -9.37 -6.07
N PHE A 58 24.89 -10.19 -5.24
CA PHE A 58 25.56 -11.25 -4.51
C PHE A 58 26.16 -12.30 -5.44
N ILE A 59 25.45 -12.67 -6.51
CA ILE A 59 25.92 -13.62 -7.53
C ILE A 59 27.07 -13.00 -8.35
N LEU A 60 26.94 -11.73 -8.74
CA LEU A 60 27.93 -11.03 -9.57
C LEU A 60 29.21 -10.67 -8.82
N SER A 61 29.17 -10.55 -7.49
CA SER A 61 30.31 -10.19 -6.64
C SER A 61 31.26 -11.35 -6.36
N SER A 62 31.29 -12.38 -7.20
CA SER A 62 32.11 -13.58 -7.03
C SER A 62 33.61 -13.23 -7.05
N GLY A 63 34.23 -13.10 -5.88
CA GLY A 63 35.67 -12.84 -5.73
C GLY A 63 36.02 -11.65 -4.84
N GLU A 64 35.08 -10.76 -4.54
CA GLU A 64 35.30 -9.62 -3.64
C GLU A 64 34.47 -9.77 -2.36
N ALA A 65 35.15 -10.01 -1.23
CA ALA A 65 34.49 -10.24 0.06
C ALA A 65 33.65 -9.03 0.52
N ASP A 66 34.12 -7.82 0.26
CA ASP A 66 33.44 -6.60 0.69
C ASP A 66 32.12 -6.38 -0.06
N LYS A 67 32.13 -6.52 -1.41
CA LYS A 67 30.91 -6.43 -2.23
C LYS A 67 29.91 -7.53 -1.92
N ARG A 68 30.40 -8.72 -1.56
CA ARG A 68 29.54 -9.82 -1.12
C ARG A 68 28.81 -9.50 0.18
N ASN A 69 29.51 -8.92 1.17
CA ASN A 69 28.91 -8.54 2.45
C ASN A 69 27.85 -7.44 2.26
N GLU A 70 28.12 -6.47 1.39
CA GLU A 70 27.16 -5.42 1.04
C GLU A 70 25.90 -6.00 0.38
N ALA A 71 26.06 -6.90 -0.59
CA ALA A 71 24.95 -7.57 -1.24
C ALA A 71 24.09 -8.41 -0.27
N ILE A 72 24.72 -9.07 0.71
CA ILE A 72 24.02 -9.78 1.79
C ILE A 72 23.21 -8.81 2.64
N ALA A 73 23.77 -7.66 3.00
CA ALA A 73 23.05 -6.65 3.78
C ALA A 73 21.77 -6.20 3.05
N ILE A 74 21.86 -5.92 1.74
CA ILE A 74 20.70 -5.55 0.90
C ILE A 74 19.63 -6.66 0.92
N MET A 75 20.03 -7.93 0.77
CA MET A 75 19.09 -9.06 0.85
C MET A 75 18.40 -9.13 2.22
N ILE A 76 19.15 -8.98 3.32
CA ILE A 76 18.60 -9.02 4.68
C ILE A 76 17.56 -7.91 4.87
N TYR A 77 17.86 -6.68 4.45
CA TYR A 77 16.90 -5.58 4.54
C TYR A 77 15.64 -5.84 3.70
N GLY A 78 15.78 -6.42 2.51
CA GLY A 78 14.65 -6.85 1.68
C GLY A 78 13.78 -7.90 2.39
N VAL A 79 14.40 -8.92 2.99
CA VAL A 79 13.68 -9.96 3.74
C VAL A 79 12.97 -9.39 4.97
N ILE A 80 13.63 -8.50 5.72
CA ILE A 80 13.02 -7.84 6.89
C ILE A 80 11.79 -7.04 6.46
N ALA A 81 11.88 -6.26 5.38
CA ALA A 81 10.74 -5.50 4.87
C ALA A 81 9.56 -6.41 4.49
N LEU A 82 9.84 -7.51 3.77
CA LEU A 82 8.83 -8.50 3.40
C LEU A 82 8.22 -9.19 4.63
N PHE A 83 9.04 -9.55 5.62
CA PHE A 83 8.60 -10.17 6.86
C PHE A 83 7.67 -9.26 7.65
N VAL A 84 8.01 -7.97 7.81
CA VAL A 84 7.14 -7.01 8.51
C VAL A 84 5.79 -6.88 7.79
N MET A 85 5.78 -6.77 6.46
CA MET A 85 4.54 -6.66 5.68
C MET A 85 3.62 -7.86 5.86
N VAL A 86 4.17 -9.09 5.83
CA VAL A 86 3.39 -10.31 6.01
C VAL A 86 2.98 -10.53 7.47
N SER A 87 3.87 -10.22 8.42
CA SER A 87 3.64 -10.44 9.86
C SER A 87 2.52 -9.57 10.40
N VAL A 88 2.34 -8.33 9.91
CA VAL A 88 1.22 -7.46 10.32
C VAL A 88 -0.12 -8.15 10.05
N TRP A 89 -0.32 -8.73 8.86
CA TRP A 89 -1.54 -9.47 8.52
C TRP A 89 -1.71 -10.74 9.35
N GLY A 90 -0.61 -11.47 9.57
CA GLY A 90 -0.62 -12.67 10.42
C GLY A 90 -1.06 -12.37 11.86
N ILE A 91 -0.47 -11.33 12.46
CA ILE A 91 -0.79 -10.91 13.84
C ILE A 91 -2.23 -10.40 13.92
N VAL A 92 -2.65 -9.56 12.98
CA VAL A 92 -4.04 -9.03 12.93
C VAL A 92 -5.06 -10.16 12.83
N ASN A 93 -4.77 -11.22 12.07
CA ASN A 93 -5.65 -12.39 11.96
C ASN A 93 -5.70 -13.19 13.28
N VAL A 94 -4.55 -13.42 13.92
CA VAL A 94 -4.49 -14.11 15.22
C VAL A 94 -5.27 -13.34 16.28
N LEU A 95 -5.10 -12.02 16.35
CA LEU A 95 -5.82 -11.18 17.31
C LEU A 95 -7.34 -11.22 17.09
N GLN A 96 -7.81 -11.15 15.84
CA GLN A 96 -9.24 -11.28 15.54
C GLN A 96 -9.81 -12.64 15.98
N SER A 97 -9.09 -13.73 15.70
CA SER A 97 -9.51 -15.07 16.13
C SER A 97 -9.54 -15.22 17.65
N THR A 98 -8.62 -14.55 18.35
CA THR A 98 -8.48 -14.61 19.81
C THR A 98 -9.59 -13.83 20.51
N PHE A 99 -9.91 -12.63 20.00
CA PHE A 99 -10.90 -11.74 20.61
C PHE A 99 -12.31 -11.86 19.98
N GLN A 100 -12.50 -12.81 19.05
CA GLN A 100 -13.77 -13.05 18.33
C GLN A 100 -14.37 -11.77 17.72
N VAL A 101 -13.53 -10.87 17.23
CA VAL A 101 -13.99 -9.62 16.60
C VAL A 101 -14.57 -9.97 15.23
N GLN A 102 -15.90 -9.96 15.12
CA GLN A 102 -16.61 -10.15 13.86
C GLN A 102 -16.56 -8.86 13.05
N SER A 103 -15.48 -8.67 12.29
CA SER A 103 -15.41 -7.63 11.27
C SER A 103 -16.39 -7.98 10.15
N SER A 104 -17.41 -7.16 9.90
CA SER A 104 -18.35 -7.34 8.78
C SER A 104 -17.72 -7.13 7.39
N GLY A 105 -16.40 -6.91 7.33
CA GLY A 105 -15.61 -6.88 6.09
C GLY A 105 -14.47 -7.89 6.20
N ASP A 106 -14.37 -8.79 5.22
CA ASP A 106 -13.23 -9.70 5.11
C ASP A 106 -11.92 -8.89 5.15
N ILE A 107 -11.10 -9.12 6.16
CA ILE A 107 -9.72 -8.62 6.23
C ILE A 107 -8.90 -9.45 5.23
N ARG A 108 -9.06 -9.11 3.95
CA ARG A 108 -8.30 -9.71 2.84
C ARG A 108 -6.96 -9.02 2.76
N ALA A 109 -5.89 -9.80 2.74
CA ALA A 109 -4.58 -9.27 2.40
C ALA A 109 -4.68 -8.46 1.10
N PRO A 110 -3.95 -7.32 0.98
CA PRO A 110 -4.06 -6.44 -0.17
C PRO A 110 -3.66 -7.26 -1.39
N SER A 111 -4.64 -7.49 -2.25
CA SER A 111 -4.50 -8.32 -3.44
C SER A 111 -4.68 -7.42 -4.64
N VAL A 112 -3.99 -7.75 -5.73
CA VAL A 112 -4.18 -7.05 -7.01
C VAL A 112 -5.60 -7.34 -7.49
N GLN A 113 -6.50 -6.39 -7.30
CA GLN A 113 -7.89 -6.51 -7.71
C GLN A 113 -7.96 -6.36 -9.23
N GLY A 114 -8.15 -7.46 -9.95
CA GLY A 114 -8.21 -7.46 -11.42
C GLY A 114 -7.97 -8.80 -12.12
N VAL A 115 -7.53 -9.86 -11.42
CA VAL A 115 -7.50 -11.21 -11.99
C VAL A 115 -8.80 -11.91 -11.60
N GLY A 116 -9.70 -12.05 -12.59
CA GLY A 116 -11.10 -12.42 -12.42
C GLY A 116 -11.34 -13.62 -11.51
N ARG A 117 -12.36 -13.48 -10.66
CA ARG A 117 -13.22 -14.59 -10.25
C ARG A 117 -14.51 -14.49 -11.04
#